data_AF-A0A7V2HXF3-F1
#
_entry.id   AF-A0A7V2HXF3-F1
#
_cell.length_a   1.000
_cell.length_b   1.000
_cell.length_c   1.000
_cell.angle_alpha   90.00
_cell.angle_beta   90.00
_cell.angle_gamma   90.00
#
_symmetry.space_group_name_H-M   'P 1'
#
loop_
_entity.id
_entity.type
_entity.pdbx_description
1 polymer ?
#
loop_
_entity_poly.entity_id
_entity_poly.type
_entity_poly.pdbx_seq_one_letter_code
_entity_poly.pdbx_strand_id
1 'polypeptide(L)'
;MPELFSSALADSSSVAVDGGRAVNSAILEQITTLSLQSVYLASALIAVLVIIALLVKNQSELVKNLLFWPMVIAIGLTTVIMGGSTIYLNVVSHSKGPVHWHADVEIWACGQELNLKDPQGFSNKIGSPVLHEHNDKRIHLEGVVVNLEDASLGHFFETIGGKLTSDELSLPTNDGQARFANGELCGEHAGEVQVFQFLIKDGKITQRKLADPAGHIYGPHSQVPPGDCLIVEFDRRKDQTDKLCRSYVVERQKGDAQ
;
A
#
# COMPACT_ATOMS: atom_id res chain seq x y z
N MET A 1 41.57 -19.80 33.54
CA MET A 1 40.50 -19.21 34.37
C MET A 1 40.84 -17.75 34.60
N PRO A 2 39.95 -16.75 34.42
CA PRO A 2 38.61 -16.67 33.79
C PRO A 2 38.76 -16.05 32.36
N GLU A 3 37.79 -15.96 31.45
CA GLU A 3 36.49 -15.28 31.52
C GLU A 3 35.40 -16.04 30.76
N LEU A 4 34.30 -16.24 31.48
CA LEU A 4 32.95 -16.56 31.02
C LEU A 4 32.17 -15.23 30.98
N PHE A 5 31.10 -15.22 30.18
CA PHE A 5 30.09 -14.17 29.98
C PHE A 5 30.36 -13.17 28.85
N SER A 6 29.77 -13.44 27.68
CA SER A 6 28.94 -12.47 26.96
C SER A 6 28.28 -13.11 25.74
N SER A 7 27.15 -13.78 25.93
CA SER A 7 26.26 -14.17 24.82
C SER A 7 24.83 -14.42 25.34
N ALA A 8 24.11 -13.35 25.70
CA ALA A 8 22.68 -13.44 26.00
C ALA A 8 21.99 -12.06 25.99
N LEU A 9 22.12 -11.27 24.92
CA LEU A 9 21.28 -10.09 24.69
C LEU A 9 21.15 -9.83 23.18
N ALA A 10 20.44 -10.70 22.47
CA ALA A 10 20.03 -10.44 21.09
C ALA A 10 18.84 -11.31 20.70
N ASP A 11 17.71 -11.25 21.43
CA ASP A 11 16.41 -11.67 20.86
C ASP A 11 15.21 -11.21 21.70
N SER A 12 14.94 -9.90 21.78
CA SER A 12 13.70 -9.41 22.42
C SER A 12 12.98 -8.30 21.66
N SER A 13 13.43 -7.98 20.44
CA SER A 13 12.83 -6.92 19.60
C SER A 13 11.90 -7.45 18.51
N SER A 14 11.83 -8.77 18.28
CA SER A 14 11.00 -9.38 17.23
C SER A 14 9.55 -9.63 17.65
N VAL A 15 9.26 -9.75 18.95
CA VAL A 15 7.91 -10.11 19.46
C VAL A 15 6.99 -8.89 19.63
N ALA A 16 7.54 -7.68 19.83
CA ALA A 16 6.73 -6.47 20.04
C ALA A 16 6.21 -5.85 18.74
N VAL A 17 6.89 -6.07 17.61
CA VAL A 17 6.53 -5.49 16.30
C VAL A 17 5.30 -6.19 15.71
N ASP A 18 5.20 -7.51 15.86
CA ASP A 18 4.08 -8.29 15.31
C ASP A 18 2.75 -8.03 16.06
N GLY A 19 2.83 -7.77 17.37
CA GLY A 19 1.68 -7.40 18.19
C GLY A 19 1.07 -6.03 17.82
N GLY A 20 1.90 -5.05 17.48
CA GLY A 20 1.44 -3.71 17.07
C GLY A 20 0.70 -3.73 15.73
N ARG A 21 1.19 -4.52 14.76
CA ARG A 21 0.57 -4.67 13.43
C ARG A 21 -0.83 -5.26 13.52
N ALA A 22 -0.97 -6.36 14.26
CA ALA A 22 -2.27 -7.04 14.43
C ALA A 22 -3.31 -6.15 15.14
N VAL A 23 -2.88 -5.32 16.08
CA VAL A 23 -3.78 -4.40 16.79
C VAL A 23 -4.26 -3.27 15.86
N ASN A 24 -3.35 -2.64 15.11
CA ASN A 24 -3.71 -1.52 14.25
C ASN A 24 -4.54 -1.96 13.04
N SER A 25 -4.27 -3.13 12.46
CA SER A 25 -5.10 -3.69 11.39
C SER A 25 -6.51 -4.02 11.90
N ALA A 26 -6.64 -4.61 13.09
CA ALA A 26 -7.94 -4.88 13.72
C ALA A 26 -8.74 -3.60 13.99
N ILE A 27 -8.08 -2.51 14.43
CA ILE A 27 -8.75 -1.22 14.65
C ILE A 27 -9.27 -0.66 13.33
N LEU A 28 -8.47 -0.68 12.26
CA LEU A 28 -8.89 -0.18 10.95
C LEU A 28 -10.06 -0.99 10.40
N GLU A 29 -10.01 -2.32 10.52
CA GLU A 29 -11.08 -3.23 10.11
C GLU A 29 -12.37 -2.96 10.90
N GLN A 30 -12.27 -2.78 12.22
CA GLN A 30 -13.42 -2.47 13.08
C GLN A 30 -14.04 -1.12 12.72
N ILE A 31 -13.23 -0.08 12.50
CA ILE A 31 -13.71 1.26 12.12
C ILE A 31 -14.37 1.22 10.75
N THR A 32 -13.76 0.55 9.79
CA THR A 32 -14.30 0.39 8.44
C THR A 32 -15.63 -0.37 8.48
N THR A 33 -15.67 -1.47 9.22
CA THR A 33 -16.87 -2.30 9.41
C THR A 33 -17.98 -1.51 10.09
N LEU A 34 -17.69 -0.80 11.18
CA LEU A 34 -18.65 0.05 11.88
C LEU A 34 -19.20 1.15 10.98
N SER A 35 -18.33 1.80 10.22
CA SER A 35 -18.71 2.87 9.29
C SER A 35 -19.63 2.32 8.19
N LEU A 36 -19.27 1.21 7.55
CA LEU A 36 -20.10 0.57 6.52
C LEU A 36 -21.43 0.07 7.08
N GLN A 37 -21.41 -0.61 8.24
CA GLN A 37 -22.63 -1.07 8.90
C GLN A 37 -23.57 0.09 9.26
N SER A 38 -23.02 1.19 9.77
CA SER A 38 -23.82 2.38 10.08
C SER A 38 -24.49 2.96 8.83
N VAL A 39 -23.77 3.05 7.71
CA VAL A 39 -24.31 3.52 6.42
C VAL A 39 -25.40 2.59 5.91
N TYR A 40 -25.19 1.27 5.93
CA TYR A 40 -26.18 0.30 5.46
C TYR A 40 -27.46 0.30 6.31
N LEU A 41 -27.32 0.29 7.64
CA LEU A 41 -28.46 0.33 8.56
C LEU A 41 -29.25 1.63 8.43
N ALA A 42 -28.57 2.78 8.37
CA ALA A 42 -29.22 4.06 8.16
C ALA A 42 -29.93 4.12 6.81
N SER A 43 -29.29 3.64 5.74
CA SER A 43 -29.89 3.61 4.40
C SER A 43 -31.13 2.72 4.34
N ALA A 44 -31.07 1.51 4.93
CA ALA A 44 -32.20 0.60 5.00
C ALA A 44 -33.37 1.19 5.81
N LEU A 45 -33.08 1.80 6.97
CA LEU A 45 -34.08 2.47 7.79
C LEU A 45 -34.74 3.62 7.03
N ILE A 46 -33.96 4.50 6.41
CA ILE A 46 -34.48 5.63 5.63
C ILE A 46 -35.34 5.12 4.46
N ALA A 47 -34.90 4.10 3.73
CA ALA A 47 -35.67 3.51 2.65
C ALA A 47 -37.03 2.99 3.13
N VAL A 48 -37.08 2.28 4.26
CA VAL A 48 -38.34 1.81 4.87
C VAL A 48 -39.24 2.98 5.26
N LEU A 49 -38.70 4.01 5.90
CA LEU A 49 -39.46 5.19 6.31
C LEU A 49 -40.02 5.96 5.11
N VAL A 50 -39.24 6.07 4.04
CA VAL A 50 -39.68 6.67 2.76
C VAL A 50 -40.79 5.83 2.12
N ILE A 51 -40.66 4.50 2.09
CA ILE A 51 -41.72 3.63 1.56
C ILE A 51 -43.01 3.79 2.37
N ILE A 52 -42.93 3.80 3.70
CA ILE A 52 -44.09 4.03 4.57
C ILE A 52 -44.70 5.41 4.27
N ALA A 53 -43.88 6.45 4.13
CA ALA A 53 -44.35 7.78 3.77
C ALA A 53 -45.10 7.79 2.43
N LEU A 54 -44.63 7.04 1.43
CA LEU A 54 -45.29 6.92 0.13
C LEU A 54 -46.60 6.14 0.18
N LEU A 55 -46.72 5.13 1.05
CA LEU A 55 -47.92 4.30 1.16
C LEU A 55 -49.05 4.96 1.98
N VAL A 56 -48.73 5.83 2.93
CA VAL A 56 -49.72 6.51 3.77
C VAL A 56 -50.20 7.80 3.10
N LYS A 57 -51.36 7.74 2.43
CA LYS A 57 -51.94 8.84 1.64
C LYS A 57 -52.38 10.08 2.45
N ASN A 58 -52.90 9.89 3.66
CA ASN A 58 -53.42 10.97 4.51
C ASN A 58 -52.60 11.04 5.81
N GLN A 59 -51.46 11.73 5.77
CA GLN A 59 -50.58 11.84 6.93
C GLN A 59 -51.04 12.97 7.84
N SER A 60 -51.37 12.65 9.09
CA SER A 60 -51.48 13.66 10.14
C SER A 60 -50.10 14.26 10.43
N GLU A 61 -50.06 15.47 11.00
CA GLU A 61 -48.80 16.14 11.38
C GLU A 61 -47.96 15.28 12.34
N LEU A 62 -48.60 14.46 13.18
CA LEU A 62 -47.91 13.53 14.06
C LEU A 62 -47.17 12.45 13.27
N VAL A 63 -47.78 11.86 12.24
CA VAL A 63 -47.14 10.82 11.41
C VAL A 63 -45.98 11.40 10.61
N LYS A 64 -46.13 12.61 10.06
CA LYS A 64 -45.04 13.30 9.35
C LYS A 64 -43.83 13.49 10.25
N ASN A 65 -44.05 14.00 11.46
CA ASN A 65 -42.98 14.19 12.44
C ASN A 65 -42.35 12.85 12.87
N LEU A 66 -43.17 11.81 13.05
CA LEU A 66 -42.72 10.48 13.42
C LEU A 66 -41.87 9.82 12.33
N LEU A 67 -42.13 10.10 11.05
CA LEU A 67 -41.30 9.59 9.94
C LEU A 67 -40.06 10.46 9.73
N PHE A 68 -40.19 11.77 9.84
CA PHE A 68 -39.12 12.73 9.58
C PHE A 68 -37.98 12.65 10.60
N TRP A 69 -38.29 12.69 11.89
CA TRP A 69 -37.26 12.76 12.94
C TRP A 69 -36.31 11.54 12.95
N PRO A 70 -36.78 10.29 12.82
CA PRO A 70 -35.87 9.15 12.73
C PRO A 70 -34.96 9.19 11.50
N MET A 71 -35.43 9.70 10.35
CA MET A 71 -34.56 9.90 9.18
C MET A 71 -33.45 10.91 9.49
N VAL A 72 -33.81 12.05 10.10
CA VAL A 72 -32.83 13.07 10.51
C VAL A 72 -31.83 12.50 11.51
N ILE A 73 -32.30 11.75 12.52
CA ILE A 73 -31.45 11.12 13.53
C ILE A 73 -30.51 10.09 12.90
N ALA A 74 -31.01 9.26 11.98
CA ALA A 74 -30.19 8.25 11.30
C ALA A 74 -29.07 8.89 10.47
N ILE A 75 -29.39 9.94 9.71
CA ILE A 75 -28.41 10.71 8.92
C ILE A 75 -27.40 11.38 9.85
N GLY A 76 -27.88 12.07 10.89
CA GLY A 76 -27.03 12.79 11.84
C GLY A 76 -26.07 11.86 12.57
N LEU A 77 -26.56 10.72 13.08
CA LEU A 77 -25.73 9.74 13.79
C LEU A 77 -24.69 9.11 12.86
N THR A 78 -25.08 8.71 11.65
CA THR A 78 -24.15 8.16 10.65
C THR A 78 -23.06 9.17 10.30
N THR A 79 -23.43 10.45 10.13
CA THR A 79 -22.48 11.53 9.86
C THR A 79 -21.49 11.72 11.01
N VAL A 80 -21.95 11.71 12.26
CA VAL A 80 -21.07 11.80 13.44
C VAL A 80 -20.13 10.60 13.53
N ILE A 81 -20.62 9.38 13.26
CA ILE A 81 -19.79 8.17 13.25
C ILE A 81 -18.72 8.27 12.17
N MET A 82 -19.09 8.57 10.92
CA MET A 82 -18.13 8.67 9.82
C MET A 82 -17.11 9.80 10.03
N GLY A 83 -17.58 10.98 10.46
CA GLY A 83 -16.71 12.12 10.76
C GLY A 83 -15.76 11.82 11.93
N GLY A 84 -16.28 11.24 13.01
CA GLY A 84 -15.50 10.82 14.17
C GLY A 84 -14.45 9.76 13.81
N SER A 85 -14.83 8.73 13.06
CA SER A 85 -13.92 7.70 12.54
C SER A 85 -12.81 8.29 11.69
N THR A 86 -13.15 9.23 10.80
CA THR A 86 -12.16 9.90 9.92
C THR A 86 -11.17 10.72 10.73
N ILE A 87 -11.66 11.55 11.67
CA ILE A 87 -10.80 12.35 12.56
C ILE A 87 -9.91 11.43 13.39
N TYR A 88 -10.47 10.37 13.96
CA TYR A 88 -9.73 9.40 14.76
C TYR A 88 -8.60 8.77 13.95
N LEU A 89 -8.90 8.22 12.77
CA LEU A 89 -7.89 7.63 11.88
C LEU A 89 -6.79 8.62 11.51
N ASN A 90 -7.15 9.85 11.16
CA ASN A 90 -6.18 10.89 10.85
C ASN A 90 -5.29 11.22 12.06
N VAL A 91 -5.81 11.24 13.28
CA VAL A 91 -5.00 11.55 14.48
C VAL A 91 -4.06 10.41 14.84
N VAL A 92 -4.52 9.16 14.79
CA VAL A 92 -3.74 8.00 15.26
C VAL A 92 -2.80 7.44 14.19
N SER A 93 -3.09 7.66 12.90
CA SER A 93 -2.28 7.20 11.78
C SER A 93 -0.85 7.76 11.79
N HIS A 94 0.07 7.05 11.13
CA HIS A 94 1.43 7.52 10.91
C HIS A 94 1.47 8.76 9.99
N SER A 95 0.69 8.72 8.91
CA SER A 95 0.59 9.79 7.91
C SER A 95 -0.07 11.08 8.39
N LYS A 96 -0.81 11.03 9.51
CA LYS A 96 -1.60 12.15 10.05
C LYS A 96 -2.69 12.69 9.13
N GLY A 97 -3.13 11.87 8.16
CA GLY A 97 -4.12 12.24 7.16
C GLY A 97 -3.96 11.46 5.85
N PRO A 98 -4.82 11.72 4.86
CA PRO A 98 -4.69 11.09 3.55
C PRO A 98 -3.42 11.56 2.85
N VAL A 99 -2.74 10.63 2.20
CA VAL A 99 -1.54 10.85 1.40
C VAL A 99 -1.78 10.42 -0.04
N HIS A 100 -0.88 10.87 -0.90
CA HIS A 100 -0.77 10.45 -2.29
C HIS A 100 0.72 10.37 -2.60
N TRP A 101 1.31 9.21 -2.35
CA TRP A 101 2.74 8.97 -2.56
C TRP A 101 2.96 8.06 -3.77
N HIS A 102 4.05 8.34 -4.48
CA HIS A 102 4.48 7.64 -5.67
C HIS A 102 5.90 7.12 -5.50
N ALA A 103 6.14 5.91 -6.00
CA ALA A 103 7.46 5.37 -6.25
C ALA A 103 7.46 4.66 -7.61
N ASP A 104 8.42 4.95 -8.47
CA ASP A 104 8.55 4.19 -9.71
C ASP A 104 9.21 2.85 -9.41
N VAL A 105 8.72 1.79 -10.05
CA VAL A 105 9.23 0.42 -9.88
C VAL A 105 9.41 -0.24 -11.24
N GLU A 106 10.59 -0.78 -11.50
CA GLU A 106 10.84 -1.66 -12.64
C GLU A 106 11.31 -3.02 -12.13
N ILE A 107 10.75 -4.09 -12.72
CA ILE A 107 10.97 -5.45 -12.28
C ILE A 107 11.68 -6.20 -13.41
N TRP A 108 12.79 -6.85 -13.10
CA TRP A 108 13.63 -7.53 -14.08
C TRP A 108 13.94 -8.95 -13.63
N ALA A 109 13.96 -9.90 -14.55
CA ALA A 109 14.49 -11.23 -14.33
C ALA A 109 15.34 -11.64 -15.53
N CYS A 110 16.59 -12.06 -15.28
CA CYS A 110 17.49 -12.55 -16.32
C CYS A 110 17.68 -11.60 -17.49
N GLY A 111 17.80 -10.31 -17.19
CA GLY A 111 17.99 -9.24 -18.16
C GLY A 111 16.72 -8.84 -18.92
N GLN A 112 15.59 -9.51 -18.69
CA GLN A 112 14.30 -9.18 -19.28
C GLN A 112 13.43 -8.42 -18.28
N GLU A 113 12.78 -7.36 -18.76
CA GLU A 113 11.80 -6.63 -17.96
C GLU A 113 10.51 -7.46 -17.85
N LEU A 114 9.98 -7.53 -16.63
CA LEU A 114 8.71 -8.16 -16.32
C LEU A 114 7.66 -7.07 -16.13
N ASN A 115 6.53 -7.22 -16.80
CA ASN A 115 5.37 -6.38 -16.57
C ASN A 115 4.43 -7.05 -15.58
N LEU A 116 3.84 -6.25 -14.70
CA LEU A 116 2.73 -6.69 -13.87
C LEU A 116 1.54 -7.07 -14.77
N LYS A 117 0.67 -7.92 -14.25
CA LYS A 117 -0.58 -8.27 -14.91
C LYS A 117 -1.41 -7.01 -15.18
N ASP A 118 -1.85 -6.85 -16.42
CA ASP A 118 -2.70 -5.73 -16.82
C ASP A 118 -4.03 -5.80 -16.05
N PRO A 119 -4.54 -4.67 -15.53
CA PRO A 119 -5.86 -4.64 -14.92
C PRO A 119 -6.94 -5.02 -15.94
N GLN A 120 -7.95 -5.79 -15.50
CA GLN A 120 -9.04 -6.30 -16.35
C GLN A 120 -10.41 -5.90 -15.80
N GLY A 121 -11.41 -5.80 -16.68
CA GLY A 121 -12.80 -5.53 -16.30
C GLY A 121 -13.05 -4.05 -15.99
N PHE A 122 -13.74 -3.78 -14.86
CA PHE A 122 -14.10 -2.42 -14.44
C PHE A 122 -13.02 -1.71 -13.60
N SER A 123 -11.96 -2.42 -13.21
CA SER A 123 -10.82 -1.83 -12.50
C SER A 123 -9.75 -1.42 -13.50
N ASN A 124 -9.18 -0.24 -13.32
CA ASN A 124 -7.99 0.24 -14.05
C ASN A 124 -6.70 0.08 -13.22
N LYS A 125 -6.74 -0.74 -12.16
CA LYS A 125 -5.62 -0.94 -11.24
C LYS A 125 -5.47 -2.38 -10.79
N ILE A 126 -4.23 -2.75 -10.46
CA ILE A 126 -3.88 -3.96 -9.72
C ILE A 126 -3.53 -3.60 -8.27
N GLY A 127 -4.06 -4.37 -7.31
CA GLY A 127 -3.90 -4.10 -5.88
C GLY A 127 -5.19 -3.64 -5.20
N SER A 128 -5.05 -2.84 -4.14
CA SER A 128 -6.15 -2.39 -3.29
C SER A 128 -6.58 -0.94 -3.62
N PRO A 129 -7.67 -0.44 -3.00
CA PRO A 129 -8.01 0.98 -3.12
C PRO A 129 -6.91 1.93 -2.63
N VAL A 130 -6.09 1.50 -1.66
CA VAL A 130 -5.08 2.34 -1.00
C VAL A 130 -3.69 2.14 -1.60
N LEU A 131 -3.36 0.94 -2.05
CA LEU A 131 -2.02 0.60 -2.54
C LEU A 131 -2.14 -0.19 -3.85
N HIS A 132 -1.69 0.40 -4.95
CA HIS A 132 -1.96 -0.12 -6.29
C HIS A 132 -1.01 0.40 -7.39
N GLU A 133 -1.16 -0.15 -8.59
CA GLU A 133 -0.43 0.23 -9.80
C GLU A 133 -1.40 0.29 -11.01
N HIS A 134 -1.13 1.18 -11.97
CA HIS A 134 -2.03 1.55 -13.08
C HIS A 134 -1.52 1.16 -14.48
N ASN A 135 -0.66 0.16 -14.59
CA ASN A 135 0.16 -0.15 -15.77
C ASN A 135 1.05 1.01 -16.24
N ASP A 136 1.55 1.79 -15.29
CA ASP A 136 2.43 2.94 -15.47
C ASP A 136 3.81 2.76 -14.80
N LYS A 137 4.08 1.57 -14.25
CA LYS A 137 5.33 1.22 -13.53
C LYS A 137 5.54 2.09 -12.30
N ARG A 138 4.44 2.48 -11.64
CA ARG A 138 4.44 3.34 -10.47
C ARG A 138 3.56 2.78 -9.39
N ILE A 139 4.14 2.63 -8.20
CA ILE A 139 3.41 2.32 -6.98
C ILE A 139 2.68 3.58 -6.55
N HIS A 140 1.36 3.47 -6.37
CA HIS A 140 0.49 4.52 -5.84
C HIS A 140 0.04 4.13 -4.44
N LEU A 141 0.35 4.98 -3.46
CA LEU A 141 -0.18 4.89 -2.09
C LEU A 141 -1.11 6.08 -1.83
N GLU A 142 -2.41 5.80 -1.82
CA GLU A 142 -3.49 6.79 -1.76
C GLU A 142 -4.41 6.52 -0.57
N GLY A 143 -4.39 7.38 0.44
CA GLY A 143 -5.25 7.22 1.63
C GLY A 143 -4.50 7.40 2.93
N VAL A 144 -5.03 6.86 4.03
CA VAL A 144 -4.45 7.05 5.36
C VAL A 144 -3.52 5.88 5.69
N VAL A 145 -2.23 6.17 5.83
CA VAL A 145 -1.21 5.20 6.26
C VAL A 145 -1.28 5.09 7.78
N VAL A 146 -1.96 4.05 8.26
CA VAL A 146 -2.10 3.78 9.70
C VAL A 146 -0.79 3.23 10.25
N ASN A 147 -0.26 2.17 9.63
CA ASN A 147 1.04 1.60 9.95
C ASN A 147 2.06 1.97 8.87
N LEU A 148 3.29 2.24 9.28
CA LEU A 148 4.33 2.64 8.32
C LEU A 148 4.68 1.49 7.37
N GLU A 149 4.54 0.25 7.83
CA GLU A 149 4.77 -0.98 7.08
C GLU A 149 3.77 -1.16 5.93
N ASP A 150 2.59 -0.52 6.01
CA ASP A 150 1.61 -0.51 4.91
C ASP A 150 2.14 0.28 3.69
N ALA A 151 3.19 1.10 3.88
CA ALA A 151 3.93 1.79 2.83
C ALA A 151 5.22 1.06 2.42
N SER A 152 5.39 -0.21 2.79
CA SER A 152 6.58 -1.00 2.42
C SER A 152 6.46 -1.62 1.03
N LEU A 153 7.62 -1.83 0.39
CA LEU A 153 7.71 -2.50 -0.90
C LEU A 153 7.21 -3.95 -0.81
N GLY A 154 7.55 -4.67 0.25
CA GLY A 154 7.05 -6.02 0.50
C GLY A 154 5.52 -6.06 0.54
N HIS A 155 4.89 -5.12 1.26
CA HIS A 155 3.44 -5.03 1.35
C HIS A 155 2.78 -4.69 0.00
N PHE A 156 3.44 -3.88 -0.84
CA PHE A 156 2.98 -3.66 -2.21
C PHE A 156 2.93 -4.98 -3.00
N PHE A 157 4.01 -5.77 -2.98
CA PHE A 157 4.04 -7.06 -3.66
C PHE A 157 2.97 -8.02 -3.12
N GLU A 158 2.77 -8.10 -1.80
CA GLU A 158 1.68 -8.88 -1.21
C GLU A 158 0.30 -8.41 -1.70
N THR A 159 0.08 -7.09 -1.74
CA THR A 159 -1.20 -6.46 -2.11
C THR A 159 -1.60 -6.76 -3.55
N ILE A 160 -0.63 -6.82 -4.46
CA ILE A 160 -0.88 -7.20 -5.86
C ILE A 160 -0.98 -8.71 -6.08
N GLY A 161 -0.83 -9.55 -5.04
CA GLY A 161 -0.87 -11.02 -5.14
C GLY A 161 0.48 -11.66 -5.47
N GLY A 162 1.57 -10.94 -5.23
CA GLY A 162 2.95 -11.40 -5.31
C GLY A 162 3.58 -11.60 -3.94
N LYS A 163 4.91 -11.61 -3.92
CA LYS A 163 5.74 -11.74 -2.72
C LYS A 163 7.14 -11.19 -3.02
N LEU A 164 7.71 -10.44 -2.09
CA LEU A 164 9.11 -10.02 -2.13
C LEU A 164 9.75 -10.31 -0.78
N THR A 165 10.83 -11.10 -0.78
CA THR A 165 11.70 -11.32 0.37
C THR A 165 13.17 -11.20 -0.05
N SER A 166 14.11 -11.47 0.86
CA SER A 166 15.53 -11.62 0.55
C SER A 166 15.85 -12.75 -0.42
N ASP A 167 14.96 -13.75 -0.50
CA ASP A 167 15.23 -15.03 -1.18
C ASP A 167 14.23 -15.39 -2.27
N GLU A 168 13.15 -14.62 -2.39
CA GLU A 168 12.05 -14.95 -3.28
C GLU A 168 11.41 -13.69 -3.85
N LEU A 169 11.18 -13.71 -5.16
CA LEU A 169 10.36 -12.76 -5.89
C LEU A 169 9.24 -13.52 -6.56
N SER A 170 8.00 -13.10 -6.34
CA SER A 170 6.87 -13.55 -7.14
C SER A 170 5.93 -12.41 -7.44
N LEU A 171 5.33 -12.42 -8.63
CA LEU A 171 4.40 -11.40 -9.07
C LEU A 171 3.44 -11.97 -10.11
N PRO A 172 2.20 -11.48 -10.18
CA PRO A 172 1.31 -11.80 -11.28
C PRO A 172 1.73 -11.04 -12.53
N THR A 173 1.81 -11.77 -13.64
CA THR A 173 2.02 -11.23 -14.99
C THR A 173 0.84 -11.63 -15.88
N ASN A 174 0.83 -11.16 -17.12
CA ASN A 174 -0.17 -11.57 -18.11
C ASN A 174 -0.07 -13.07 -18.47
N ASP A 175 1.10 -13.69 -18.28
CA ASP A 175 1.36 -15.10 -18.59
C ASP A 175 1.15 -16.03 -17.39
N GLY A 176 0.73 -15.49 -16.24
CA GLY A 176 0.48 -16.25 -15.01
C GLY A 176 1.30 -15.72 -13.83
N GLN A 177 1.60 -16.58 -12.86
CA GLN A 177 2.46 -16.20 -11.74
C GLN A 177 3.92 -16.40 -12.14
N ALA A 178 4.71 -15.34 -12.17
CA ALA A 178 6.16 -15.44 -12.24
C ALA A 178 6.70 -15.65 -10.81
N ARG A 179 7.66 -16.56 -10.66
CA ARG A 179 8.30 -16.89 -9.38
C ARG A 179 9.78 -17.16 -9.60
N PHE A 180 10.61 -16.57 -8.75
CA PHE A 180 12.05 -16.71 -8.77
C PHE A 180 12.55 -16.87 -7.33
N ALA A 181 13.37 -17.88 -7.10
CA ALA A 181 14.00 -18.14 -5.81
C ALA A 181 15.53 -18.12 -5.95
N ASN A 182 16.21 -17.61 -4.92
CA ASN A 182 17.67 -17.60 -4.88
C ASN A 182 18.25 -18.99 -5.17
N GLY A 183 19.24 -19.05 -6.05
CA GLY A 183 19.87 -20.30 -6.49
C GLY A 183 19.24 -20.93 -7.73
N GLU A 184 18.05 -20.50 -8.17
CA GLU A 184 17.51 -20.88 -9.47
C GLU A 184 18.38 -20.30 -10.61
N LEU A 185 18.43 -21.01 -11.74
CA LEU A 185 19.27 -20.62 -12.86
C LEU A 185 18.67 -19.45 -13.63
N CYS A 186 19.55 -18.51 -13.96
CA CYS A 186 19.30 -17.34 -14.76
C CYS A 186 20.27 -17.37 -15.95
N GLY A 187 19.88 -18.12 -16.99
CA GLY A 187 20.81 -18.55 -18.04
C GLY A 187 21.81 -19.57 -17.49
N GLU A 188 23.10 -19.23 -17.51
CA GLU A 188 24.20 -20.12 -17.08
C GLU A 188 24.66 -19.90 -15.62
N HIS A 189 24.04 -18.96 -14.91
CA HIS A 189 24.45 -18.57 -13.55
C HIS A 189 23.30 -18.70 -12.57
N ALA A 190 23.61 -18.89 -11.28
CA ALA A 190 22.60 -18.82 -10.23
C ALA A 190 22.15 -17.36 -10.04
N GLY A 191 20.83 -17.14 -10.00
CA GLY A 191 20.22 -15.85 -9.74
C GLY A 191 19.98 -15.58 -8.25
N GLU A 192 20.00 -14.31 -7.89
CA GLU A 192 19.65 -13.79 -6.58
C GLU A 192 18.69 -12.60 -6.71
N VAL A 193 17.69 -12.55 -5.83
CA VAL A 193 16.76 -11.42 -5.66
C VAL A 193 17.51 -10.25 -5.02
N GLN A 194 17.48 -9.10 -5.69
CA GLN A 194 18.21 -7.91 -5.29
C GLN A 194 17.38 -6.67 -5.62
N VAL A 195 17.39 -5.67 -4.75
CA VAL A 195 16.67 -4.42 -5.00
C VAL A 195 17.61 -3.23 -4.85
N PHE A 196 17.53 -2.32 -5.81
CA PHE A 196 18.31 -1.09 -5.85
C PHE A 196 17.37 0.11 -5.80
N GLN A 197 17.69 1.07 -4.94
CA GLN A 197 16.97 2.33 -4.85
C GLN A 197 17.83 3.45 -5.44
N PHE A 198 17.20 4.27 -6.27
CA PHE A 198 17.73 5.52 -6.78
C PHE A 198 17.01 6.70 -6.12
N LEU A 199 17.79 7.72 -5.76
CA LEU A 199 17.35 8.96 -5.15
C LEU A 199 18.15 10.14 -5.72
N ILE A 200 17.52 11.30 -5.85
CA ILE A 200 18.23 12.55 -6.14
C ILE A 200 18.69 13.20 -4.84
N LYS A 201 20.00 13.41 -4.69
CA LYS A 201 20.61 14.15 -3.58
C LYS A 201 21.54 15.22 -4.12
N ASP A 202 21.31 16.47 -3.74
CA ASP A 202 22.11 17.62 -4.20
C ASP A 202 22.25 17.70 -5.73
N GLY A 203 21.15 17.41 -6.45
CA GLY A 203 21.12 17.37 -7.92
C GLY A 203 21.87 16.19 -8.55
N LYS A 204 22.24 15.17 -7.77
CA LYS A 204 22.91 13.97 -8.26
C LYS A 204 22.07 12.73 -8.06
N ILE A 205 22.06 11.85 -9.06
CA ILE A 205 21.42 10.54 -8.95
C ILE A 205 22.35 9.64 -8.14
N THR A 206 21.86 9.19 -6.98
CA THR A 206 22.56 8.26 -6.10
C THR A 206 21.84 6.94 -6.05
N GLN A 207 22.59 5.85 -6.05
CA GLN A 207 22.07 4.49 -5.99
C GLN A 207 22.54 3.80 -4.70
N ARG A 208 21.68 3.00 -4.09
CA ARG A 208 22.06 2.05 -3.04
C ARG A 208 21.35 0.72 -3.22
N LYS A 209 22.04 -0.38 -2.88
CA LYS A 209 21.43 -1.69 -2.74
C LYS A 209 20.72 -1.78 -1.39
N LEU A 210 19.49 -2.28 -1.37
CA LEU A 210 18.70 -2.44 -0.15
C LEU A 210 19.10 -3.74 0.55
N ALA A 211 19.40 -3.66 1.85
CA ALA A 211 19.71 -4.82 2.68
C ALA A 211 18.46 -5.60 3.10
N ASP A 212 17.35 -4.88 3.31
CA ASP A 212 16.02 -5.43 3.55
C ASP A 212 15.06 -4.84 2.49
N PRO A 213 14.93 -5.51 1.32
CA PRO A 213 14.04 -5.05 0.27
C PRO A 213 12.56 -5.02 0.68
N ALA A 214 12.11 -6.00 1.45
CA ALA A 214 10.70 -6.15 1.80
C ALA A 214 10.27 -5.05 2.78
N GLY A 215 11.11 -4.74 3.77
CA GLY A 215 10.87 -3.67 4.75
C GLY A 215 11.12 -2.25 4.23
N HIS A 216 11.54 -2.07 2.98
CA HIS A 216 11.82 -0.74 2.44
C HIS A 216 10.55 0.10 2.31
N ILE A 217 10.48 1.22 3.01
CA ILE A 217 9.40 2.20 2.93
C ILE A 217 9.82 3.30 1.95
N TYR A 218 9.03 3.49 0.89
CA TYR A 218 9.33 4.50 -0.11
C TYR A 218 9.03 5.92 0.38
N GLY A 219 9.72 6.91 -0.20
CA GLY A 219 9.64 8.30 0.22
C GLY A 219 8.23 8.91 0.08
N PRO A 220 7.82 9.84 0.96
CA PRO A 220 6.47 10.41 1.00
C PRO A 220 6.28 11.53 -0.05
N HIS A 221 6.46 11.22 -1.33
CA HIS A 221 6.46 12.19 -2.43
C HIS A 221 5.38 11.86 -3.46
N SER A 222 4.62 12.87 -3.89
CA SER A 222 3.56 12.71 -4.92
C SER A 222 4.08 12.78 -6.36
N GLN A 223 5.40 12.85 -6.53
CA GLN A 223 6.07 12.92 -7.83
C GLN A 223 7.36 12.13 -7.75
N VAL A 224 7.73 11.51 -8.87
CA VAL A 224 8.97 10.76 -9.01
C VAL A 224 9.73 11.36 -10.20
N PRO A 225 10.91 11.96 -9.96
CA PRO A 225 11.53 12.32 -8.65
C PRO A 225 10.78 13.46 -7.90
N PRO A 226 11.05 13.73 -6.60
CA PRO A 226 12.08 13.15 -5.73
C PRO A 226 11.70 11.82 -5.08
N GLY A 227 10.50 11.29 -5.37
CA GLY A 227 10.11 9.94 -4.98
C GLY A 227 11.10 8.88 -5.48
N ASP A 228 11.01 7.70 -4.89
CA ASP A 228 11.94 6.61 -5.14
C ASP A 228 11.83 6.10 -6.58
N CYS A 229 12.98 5.73 -7.16
CA CYS A 229 13.02 4.76 -8.24
C CYS A 229 13.59 3.45 -7.70
N LEU A 230 12.82 2.37 -7.83
CA LEU A 230 13.14 1.05 -7.31
C LEU A 230 13.33 0.08 -8.48
N ILE A 231 14.50 -0.55 -8.54
CA ILE A 231 14.78 -1.62 -9.50
C ILE A 231 14.80 -2.93 -8.71
N VAL A 232 13.83 -3.80 -8.97
CA VAL A 232 13.74 -5.15 -8.39
C VAL A 232 14.27 -6.15 -9.41
N GLU A 233 15.29 -6.92 -9.08
CA GLU A 233 15.97 -7.79 -10.03
C GLU A 233 16.17 -9.21 -9.49
N PHE A 234 15.92 -10.20 -10.35
CA PHE A 234 16.44 -11.55 -10.21
C PHE A 234 17.54 -11.79 -11.26
N ASP A 235 18.79 -11.77 -10.83
CA ASP A 235 19.98 -11.84 -11.71
C ASP A 235 21.21 -12.28 -10.88
N ARG A 236 22.37 -12.43 -11.50
CA ARG A 236 23.64 -12.64 -10.80
C ARG A 236 23.83 -11.61 -9.69
N ARG A 237 24.41 -12.03 -8.57
CA ARG A 237 24.75 -11.14 -7.46
C ARG A 237 25.62 -9.98 -7.92
N LYS A 238 25.22 -8.75 -7.58
CA LYS A 238 25.94 -7.51 -7.89
C LYS A 238 25.66 -6.43 -6.85
N ASP A 239 26.56 -5.46 -6.75
CA ASP A 239 26.42 -4.34 -5.82
C ASP A 239 25.74 -3.13 -6.46
N GLN A 240 25.65 -3.10 -7.79
CA GLN A 240 24.98 -2.07 -8.57
C GLN A 240 24.23 -2.65 -9.76
N THR A 241 23.15 -1.97 -10.18
CA THR A 241 22.45 -2.21 -11.45
C THR A 241 22.75 -1.10 -12.47
N ASP A 242 22.68 -1.45 -13.75
CA ASP A 242 22.70 -0.53 -14.89
C ASP A 242 21.31 -0.03 -15.30
N LYS A 243 20.24 -0.56 -14.68
CA LYS A 243 18.86 -0.16 -14.92
C LYS A 243 18.55 1.16 -14.21
N LEU A 244 17.62 1.92 -14.78
CA LEU A 244 17.17 3.19 -14.22
C LEU A 244 15.75 3.48 -14.69
N CYS A 245 14.87 3.82 -13.74
CA CYS A 245 13.48 4.11 -14.05
C CYS A 245 13.36 5.26 -15.06
N ARG A 246 12.37 5.16 -15.96
CA ARG A 246 12.13 6.14 -17.02
C ARG A 246 12.09 7.59 -16.52
N SER A 247 11.46 7.87 -15.38
CA SER A 247 11.38 9.24 -14.82
C SER A 247 12.76 9.82 -14.50
N TYR A 248 13.63 9.04 -13.88
CA TYR A 248 15.00 9.43 -13.57
C TYR A 248 15.85 9.59 -14.84
N VAL A 249 15.62 8.78 -15.88
CA VAL A 249 16.27 8.96 -17.19
C VAL A 249 15.91 10.33 -17.78
N VAL A 250 14.65 10.75 -17.67
CA VAL A 250 14.18 12.05 -18.17
C VAL A 250 14.84 13.20 -17.42
N GLU A 251 14.91 13.15 -16.09
CA GLU A 251 15.58 14.20 -15.30
C GLU A 251 17.08 14.31 -15.62
N ARG A 252 17.75 13.18 -15.85
CA ARG A 252 19.13 13.16 -16.32
C ARG A 252 19.31 13.82 -17.68
N GLN A 253 18.38 13.59 -18.61
CA GLN A 253 18.42 14.17 -19.96
C GLN A 253 18.15 15.68 -19.97
N LYS A 254 17.32 16.18 -19.05
CA LYS A 254 17.11 17.62 -18.89
C LYS A 254 18.32 18.35 -18.30
N GLY A 255 19.22 17.61 -17.64
CA GLY A 255 20.35 18.17 -16.91
C GLY A 255 20.00 18.61 -15.49
N ASP A 256 18.78 18.31 -15.04
CA ASP A 256 18.28 18.63 -13.70
C ASP A 256 18.86 17.68 -12.63
N ALA A 257 19.35 16.51 -13.06
CA ALA A 257 20.10 15.58 -12.22
C ALA A 257 21.30 14.98 -12.98
N GLN A 258 22.44 14.80 -12.30
CA GLN A 258 23.67 14.24 -12.88
C GLN A 258 24.09 12.92 -12.24
#